data_AF-X1KVB1-F1
#
_entry.id   AF-X1KVB1-F1
#
_cell.length_a   1.000
_cell.length_b   1.000
_cell.length_c   1.000
_cell.angle_alpha   90.00
_cell.angle_beta   90.00
_cell.angle_gamma   90.00
#
_symmetry.space_group_name_H-M   'P 1'
#
loop_
_entity.id
_entity.type
_entity.pdbx_description
1 polymer ?
#
loop_
_entity_poly.entity_id
_entity_poly.type
_entity_poly.pdbx_seq_one_letter_code
_entity_poly.pdbx_strand_id
1 'polypeptide(L)' 'GEFYEIILERYGKKSNIITSARSPEEWQALFPDPILGNSSLDRLAHSSYQILMEGESIRKQNRPK' A
#
# COMPACT_ATOMS: atom_id res chain seq x y z
N GLY A 1 5.26 -9.94 -11.87
CA GLY A 1 6.01 -9.40 -10.71
C GLY A 1 5.17 -9.72 -9.51
N GLU A 2 5.74 -10.44 -8.53
CA GLU A 2 4.98 -11.20 -7.53
C GLU A 2 3.86 -10.40 -6.83
N PHE A 3 4.12 -9.14 -6.46
CA PHE A 3 3.10 -8.29 -5.84
C PHE A 3 1.90 -7.98 -6.76
N TYR A 4 2.13 -7.71 -8.05
CA TYR A 4 1.05 -7.45 -9.01
C TYR A 4 0.16 -8.66 -9.23
N GLU A 5 0.74 -9.85 -9.25
CA GLU A 5 -0.01 -11.11 -9.39
C GLU A 5 -0.95 -11.32 -8.20
N ILE A 6 -0.50 -11.06 -6.97
CA ILE A 6 -1.35 -11.10 -5.77
C ILE A 6 -2.51 -10.10 -5.87
N ILE A 7 -2.27 -8.88 -6.37
CA ILE A 7 -3.33 -7.88 -6.57
C ILE A 7 -4.39 -8.41 -7.54
N LEU A 8 -3.96 -8.97 -8.68
CA LEU A 8 -4.87 -9.53 -9.69
C LEU A 8 -5.72 -10.67 -9.13
N GLU A 9 -5.09 -11.60 -8.39
CA GLU A 9 -5.81 -12.74 -7.83
C GLU A 9 -6.88 -12.34 -6.82
N ARG A 10 -6.68 -11.24 -6.09
CA ARG A 10 -7.58 -10.78 -5.02
C ARG A 10 -8.59 -9.73 -5.47
N TYR A 11 -8.35 -9.05 -6.58
CA TYR A 11 -9.21 -7.97 -7.07
C TYR A 11 -10.67 -8.43 -7.21
N GLY A 12 -11.59 -7.66 -6.63
CA GLY A 12 -13.03 -7.93 -6.68
C GLY A 12 -13.53 -9.14 -5.88
N LYS A 13 -12.65 -9.87 -5.17
CA LYS A 13 -13.05 -11.08 -4.43
C LYS A 13 -13.33 -10.84 -2.95
N LYS A 14 -12.44 -10.11 -2.26
CA LYS A 14 -12.54 -9.81 -0.82
C LYS A 14 -11.82 -8.49 -0.49
N SER A 15 -12.11 -7.92 0.67
CA SER A 15 -11.39 -6.76 1.19
C SER A 15 -9.91 -7.07 1.47
N ASN A 16 -9.06 -6.07 1.24
CA ASN A 16 -7.63 -6.12 1.50
C ASN A 16 -7.26 -5.03 2.51
N ILE A 17 -6.33 -5.33 3.41
CA ILE A 17 -5.69 -4.35 4.30
C ILE A 17 -4.22 -4.31 3.89
N ILE A 18 -3.74 -3.11 3.57
CA ILE A 18 -2.35 -2.86 3.16
C ILE A 18 -1.79 -1.76 4.06
N THR A 19 -0.59 -1.96 4.56
CA THR A 19 0.16 -0.94 5.30
C THR A 19 1.42 -0.59 4.52
N SER A 20 1.78 0.69 4.52
CA SER A 20 3.00 1.18 3.85
C SER A 20 3.63 2.28 4.69
N ALA A 21 4.95 2.35 4.62
CA ALA A 21 5.72 3.48 5.16
C ALA A 21 5.77 4.67 4.19
N ARG A 22 5.18 4.53 3.00
CA ARG A 22 5.08 5.57 1.95
C ARG A 22 3.62 5.90 1.68
N SER A 23 3.34 7.14 1.31
CA SER A 23 1.98 7.55 0.93
C SER A 23 1.54 6.86 -0.37
N PRO A 24 0.22 6.77 -0.65
CA PRO A 24 -0.27 6.18 -1.90
C PRO A 24 0.29 6.84 -3.17
N GLU A 25 0.59 8.14 -3.15
CA GLU A 25 1.17 8.84 -4.32
C GLU A 25 2.58 8.32 -4.64
N GLU A 26 3.34 7.90 -3.64
CA GLU A 26 4.71 7.39 -3.81
C GLU A 26 4.75 5.94 -4.30
N TRP A 27 3.63 5.22 -4.27
CA TRP A 27 3.61 3.79 -4.58
C TRP A 27 3.83 3.51 -6.07
N GLN A 28 3.45 4.43 -6.96
CA GLN A 28 3.65 4.24 -8.39
C GLN A 28 5.13 4.02 -8.73
N ALA A 29 6.02 4.76 -8.05
CA ALA A 29 7.47 4.65 -8.22
C ALA A 29 8.07 3.34 -7.66
N LEU A 30 7.30 2.53 -6.93
CA LEU A 30 7.73 1.20 -6.47
C LEU A 30 7.65 0.16 -7.58
N PHE A 31 6.90 0.43 -8.65
CA PHE A 31 6.74 -0.50 -9.76
C PHE A 31 7.80 -0.22 -10.83
N PRO A 32 8.50 -1.26 -11.33
CA PRO A 32 9.51 -1.09 -12.38
C PRO A 32 8.88 -0.68 -13.73
N ASP A 33 7.61 -1.04 -13.95
CA ASP A 33 6.81 -0.62 -15.09
C ASP A 33 5.72 0.35 -14.63
N PRO A 34 5.69 1.59 -15.13
CA PRO A 34 4.67 2.59 -14.76
C PRO A 34 3.25 2.17 -15.14
N ILE A 35 3.07 1.34 -16.18
CA ILE A 35 1.76 0.81 -16.58
C ILE A 35 1.24 -0.16 -15.51
N LEU A 36 2.10 -1.06 -15.03
CA LEU A 36 1.73 -1.98 -13.94
C LEU A 36 1.47 -1.21 -12.63
N GLY A 37 2.24 -0.17 -12.35
CA GLY A 37 2.02 0.69 -11.18
C GLY A 37 0.66 1.39 -11.21
N ASN A 38 0.32 2.05 -12.32
CA ASN A 38 -1.00 2.66 -12.50
C ASN A 38 -2.12 1.65 -12.36
N SER A 39 -2.00 0.50 -13.05
CA SER A 39 -2.99 -0.56 -13.01
C SER A 39 -3.16 -1.14 -11.59
N SER A 40 -2.10 -1.18 -10.80
CA SER A 40 -2.15 -1.61 -9.39
C SER A 40 -2.88 -0.61 -8.52
N LEU A 41 -2.59 0.68 -8.67
CA LEU A 41 -3.22 1.76 -7.91
C LEU A 41 -4.71 1.89 -8.22
N ASP A 42 -5.12 1.74 -9.47
CA ASP A 42 -6.53 1.69 -9.84
C ASP A 42 -7.29 0.57 -9.10
N ARG A 43 -6.66 -0.58 -8.91
CA ARG A 43 -7.29 -1.71 -8.21
C ARG A 43 -7.27 -1.59 -6.69
N LEU A 44 -6.21 -0.98 -6.14
CA LEU A 44 -5.99 -0.92 -4.70
C LEU A 44 -6.49 0.36 -4.05
N ALA A 45 -6.22 1.51 -4.66
CA ALA A 45 -6.42 2.83 -4.06
C ALA A 45 -7.79 3.44 -4.41
N HIS A 46 -8.26 3.25 -5.65
CA HIS A 46 -9.45 3.93 -6.19
C HIS A 46 -10.73 3.71 -5.35
N SER A 47 -10.92 2.51 -4.80
CA SER A 47 -12.10 2.17 -3.98
C SER A 47 -11.74 1.80 -2.54
N SER A 48 -10.67 2.41 -2.00
CA SER A 48 -10.18 2.13 -0.65
C SER A 48 -10.46 3.27 0.33
N TYR A 49 -10.53 2.90 1.60
CA TYR A 49 -10.38 3.85 2.70
C TYR A 49 -8.88 4.08 2.95
N GLN A 50 -8.41 5.31 2.74
CA GLN A 50 -7.04 5.69 2.99
C GLN A 50 -6.92 6.30 4.39
N ILE A 51 -6.14 5.64 5.26
CA ILE A 51 -5.91 6.09 6.62
C ILE A 51 -4.45 6.49 6.73
N LEU A 52 -4.19 7.80 6.74
CA LEU A 52 -2.85 8.32 6.99
C LEU A 52 -2.57 8.26 8.49
N MET A 53 -1.51 7.53 8.87
CA MET A 53 -1.09 7.42 10.26
C MET A 53 0.06 8.39 10.53
N GLU A 54 -0.18 9.34 11.42
CA GLU A 54 0.79 10.35 11.84
C GLU A 54 1.24 10.13 13.30
N GLY A 55 2.38 10.71 13.66
CA GLY A 55 2.89 10.69 15.03
C GLY A 55 4.17 9.90 15.21
N GLU A 56 4.67 9.90 16.45
CA GLU A 56 5.92 9.21 16.78
C GLU A 56 5.77 7.69 16.79
N SER A 57 6.85 6.99 16.45
CA SER A 57 6.88 5.53 16.55
C SER A 57 6.64 5.07 17.99
N ILE A 58 5.62 4.25 18.21
CA ILE A 58 5.33 3.61 19.51
C ILE A 58 6.56 2.84 20.03
N ARG A 59 7.42 2.33 19.13
CA ARG A 59 8.69 1.67 19.52
C ARG A 59 9.64 2.58 20.30
N LYS A 60 9.62 3.91 20.04
CA LYS A 60 10.41 4.87 20.83
C LYS A 60 9.87 5.00 22.25
N GLN A 61 8.56 4.94 22.43
CA GLN A 61 7.90 5.07 23.74
C GLN A 61 8.23 3.89 24.67
N ASN A 62 8.40 2.70 24.11
CA ASN A 62 8.70 1.47 24.85
C ASN A 62 10.20 1.17 25.01
N ARG A 63 11.09 2.11 24.66
CA ARG A 63 12.54 1.87 24.80
C ARG A 63 12.91 2.00 26.28
N PRO A 64 13.52 0.98 26.92
CA PRO A 64 14.02 1.13 28.28
C PRO A 64 15.07 2.24 28.30
N LYS A 65 15.02 3.08 29.34
CA LYS A 65 16.00 4.15 29.57
C LYS A 65 17.39 3.58 29.77
#